data_AF-A0A351Y653-F1
#
_entry.id   AF-A0A351Y653-F1
#
_cell.length_a   1.000
_cell.length_b   1.000
_cell.length_c   1.000
_cell.angle_alpha   90.00
_cell.angle_beta   90.00
_cell.angle_gamma   90.00
#
_symmetry.space_group_name_H-M   'P 1'
#
loop_
_entity.id
_entity.type
_entity.pdbx_description
1 polymer ?
#
loop_
_entity_poly.entity_id
_entity_poly.type
_entity_poly.pdbx_seq_one_letter_code
_entity_poly.pdbx_strand_id
1 'polypeptide(L)'
;MNAITLLLYYLNHTQKNFLTNITKISFHSQDTYLILDEVTIKNLEILSSTYEGSEKYSLLNILDTTQTAGGSRLLRHLITNPIKDLNQINWRLDTIERYLNNGNMERLKDGNIYTEWRSKYIHQLLSHVRDIPKLVSIILYKKLLPNTFIKLRATLRIFFENKFLLDELRHL
;
A
#
# COMPACT_ATOMS: atom_id res chain seq x y z
N MET A 1 8.81 23.51 13.31
CA MET A 1 8.60 22.77 14.58
C MET A 1 7.23 23.04 15.19
N ASN A 2 6.74 24.28 15.26
CA ASN A 2 5.47 24.61 15.95
C ASN A 2 4.24 23.80 15.50
N ALA A 3 4.10 23.54 14.19
CA ALA A 3 3.00 22.72 13.67
C ALA A 3 3.02 21.28 14.20
N ILE A 4 4.22 20.68 14.32
CA ILE A 4 4.39 19.32 14.88
C ILE A 4 4.00 19.31 16.35
N THR A 5 4.44 20.31 17.12
CA THR A 5 4.09 20.44 18.54
C THR A 5 2.58 20.58 18.73
N LEU A 6 1.93 21.42 17.93
CA LEU A 6 0.47 21.61 18.00
C LEU A 6 -0.29 20.34 17.63
N LEU A 7 0.16 19.61 16.59
CA LEU A 7 -0.43 18.34 16.20
C LEU A 7 -0.27 17.29 17.30
N LEU A 8 0.93 17.14 17.89
CA LEU A 8 1.17 16.18 18.98
C LEU A 8 0.35 16.53 20.22
N TYR A 9 0.24 17.81 20.55
CA TYR A 9 -0.62 18.29 21.63
C TYR A 9 -2.08 17.92 21.36
N TYR A 10 -2.59 18.19 20.16
CA TYR A 10 -3.96 17.84 19.76
C TYR A 10 -4.22 16.33 19.79
N LEU A 11 -3.28 15.52 19.29
CA LEU A 11 -3.39 14.05 19.31
C LEU A 11 -3.41 13.51 20.75
N ASN A 12 -2.54 14.00 21.63
CA ASN A 12 -2.56 13.62 23.05
C ASN A 12 -3.89 14.00 23.71
N HIS A 13 -4.41 15.20 23.41
CA HIS A 13 -5.67 15.68 23.97
C HIS A 13 -6.88 14.86 23.51
N THR A 14 -6.90 14.43 22.24
CA THR A 14 -8.03 13.70 21.64
C THR A 14 -7.99 12.20 21.90
N GLN A 15 -6.83 11.56 21.83
CA GLN A 15 -6.70 10.12 22.07
C GLN A 15 -6.72 9.74 23.56
N LYS A 16 -6.31 10.67 24.44
CA LYS A 16 -6.25 10.49 25.90
C LYS A 16 -5.48 9.23 26.35
N ASN A 17 -4.56 8.76 25.51
CA ASN A 17 -3.69 7.60 25.72
C ASN A 17 -2.29 7.94 25.19
N PHE A 18 -1.25 7.25 25.69
CA PHE A 18 0.12 7.41 25.19
C PHE A 18 0.22 7.03 23.71
N LEU A 19 0.73 7.92 22.86
CA LEU A 19 0.89 7.71 21.40
C LEU A 19 2.02 6.72 21.05
N THR A 20 1.90 5.46 21.49
CA THR A 20 2.93 4.42 21.38
C THR A 20 3.24 3.96 19.95
N ASN A 21 2.32 4.16 19.00
CA ASN A 21 2.51 3.75 17.59
C ASN A 21 3.14 4.83 16.70
N ILE A 22 3.38 6.05 17.21
CA ILE A 22 4.11 7.09 16.48
C ILE A 22 5.59 6.94 16.82
N THR A 23 6.31 6.18 15.99
CA THR A 23 7.70 5.79 16.26
C THR A 23 8.74 6.69 15.62
N LYS A 24 8.37 7.45 14.57
CA LYS A 24 9.29 8.31 13.84
C LYS A 24 8.56 9.51 13.25
N ILE A 25 9.23 10.66 13.27
CA ILE A 25 8.85 11.85 12.51
C ILE A 25 9.95 12.11 11.49
N SER A 26 9.59 12.19 10.22
CA SER A 26 10.52 12.48 9.12
C SER A 26 10.04 13.67 8.33
N PHE A 27 10.98 14.56 7.98
CA PHE A 27 10.73 15.58 6.98
C PHE A 27 10.87 14.94 5.59
N HIS A 28 9.87 15.13 4.75
CA HIS A 28 9.93 14.73 3.35
C HIS A 28 10.49 15.91 2.55
N SER A 29 11.58 15.69 1.80
CA SER A 29 12.10 16.70 0.88
C SER A 29 11.22 16.75 -0.37
N GLN A 30 10.95 17.96 -0.86
CA GLN A 30 10.30 18.16 -2.17
C GLN A 30 11.18 17.66 -3.33
N ASP A 31 12.48 17.50 -3.12
CA ASP A 31 13.40 17.04 -4.16
C ASP A 31 13.25 15.56 -4.52
N THR A 32 12.55 14.76 -3.73
CA THR A 32 12.36 13.32 -4.02
C THR A 32 11.36 13.06 -5.15
N TYR A 33 10.35 13.93 -5.30
CA TYR A 33 9.22 13.71 -6.19
C TYR A 33 9.07 14.79 -7.26
N LEU A 34 8.36 14.46 -8.34
CA LEU A 34 7.85 15.45 -9.28
C LEU A 34 6.76 16.25 -8.57
N ILE A 35 6.86 17.57 -8.64
CA ILE A 35 5.85 18.46 -8.06
C ILE A 35 4.65 18.48 -9.02
N LEU A 36 3.52 17.96 -8.55
CA LEU A 36 2.22 18.11 -9.19
C LEU A 36 1.40 19.07 -8.34
N ASP A 37 1.11 20.26 -8.87
CA ASP A 37 0.23 21.19 -8.18
C ASP A 37 -1.23 20.72 -8.22
N GLU A 38 -2.07 21.31 -7.38
CA GLU A 38 -3.48 20.93 -7.27
C GLU A 38 -4.23 21.09 -8.61
N VAL A 39 -3.87 22.11 -9.38
CA VAL A 39 -4.44 22.37 -10.71
C VAL A 39 -4.08 21.23 -11.66
N THR A 40 -2.83 20.78 -11.68
CA THR A 40 -2.40 19.65 -12.51
C THR A 40 -3.09 18.35 -12.09
N ILE A 41 -3.15 18.06 -10.78
CA ILE A 41 -3.83 16.86 -10.25
C ILE A 41 -5.32 16.84 -10.68
N LYS A 42 -5.97 18.01 -10.63
CA LYS A 42 -7.37 18.16 -11.04
C LYS A 42 -7.55 18.04 -12.56
N ASN A 43 -6.75 18.75 -13.34
CA ASN A 43 -6.86 18.77 -14.80
C ASN A 43 -6.53 17.42 -15.43
N LEU A 44 -5.64 16.65 -14.81
CA LEU A 44 -5.33 15.27 -15.21
C LEU A 44 -6.29 14.24 -14.60
N GLU A 45 -7.29 14.67 -13.83
CA GLU A 45 -8.27 13.82 -13.14
C GLU A 45 -7.62 12.66 -12.37
N ILE A 46 -6.50 12.93 -11.68
CA ILE A 46 -5.69 11.87 -11.05
C ILE A 46 -6.49 11.18 -9.94
N LEU A 47 -7.18 11.95 -9.11
CA LEU A 47 -7.90 11.45 -7.93
C LEU A 47 -9.42 11.41 -8.13
N SER A 48 -9.97 12.38 -8.84
CA SER A 48 -11.41 12.54 -9.04
C SER A 48 -11.69 13.04 -10.45
N SER A 49 -12.76 12.55 -11.07
CA SER A 49 -13.23 13.08 -12.34
C SER A 49 -13.94 14.41 -12.16
N THR A 50 -13.72 15.35 -13.08
CA THR A 50 -14.39 16.66 -13.09
C THR A 50 -15.88 16.53 -13.38
N TYR A 51 -16.28 15.50 -14.13
CA TYR A 51 -17.67 15.26 -14.50
C TYR A 51 -18.52 14.72 -13.34
N GLU A 52 -18.03 13.71 -12.61
CA GLU A 52 -18.76 13.08 -11.49
C GLU A 52 -18.48 13.74 -10.13
N GLY A 53 -17.42 14.55 -10.01
CA GLY A 53 -16.97 15.10 -8.72
C GLY A 53 -16.56 14.02 -7.71
N SER A 54 -16.33 12.80 -8.17
CA SER A 54 -15.99 11.64 -7.36
C SER A 54 -14.81 10.88 -7.97
N GLU A 55 -14.30 9.88 -7.26
CA GLU A 55 -13.20 9.05 -7.78
C GLU A 55 -13.61 8.27 -9.02
N LYS A 56 -14.91 8.07 -9.26
CA LYS A 56 -15.41 7.35 -10.44
C LYS A 56 -14.85 7.97 -11.73
N TYR A 57 -14.30 7.13 -12.59
CA TYR A 57 -13.64 7.49 -13.85
C TYR A 57 -12.32 8.28 -13.73
N SER A 58 -11.79 8.51 -12.53
CA SER A 58 -10.46 9.09 -12.35
C SER A 58 -9.36 8.09 -12.73
N LEU A 59 -8.14 8.59 -12.94
CA LEU A 59 -6.97 7.73 -13.16
C LEU A 59 -6.79 6.71 -12.03
N LEU A 60 -6.93 7.17 -10.77
CA LEU A 60 -6.85 6.28 -9.62
C LEU A 60 -7.91 5.18 -9.67
N ASN A 61 -9.15 5.50 -10.04
CA ASN A 61 -10.21 4.49 -10.09
C ASN A 61 -9.97 3.44 -11.17
N ILE A 62 -9.39 3.82 -12.31
CA ILE A 62 -9.04 2.90 -13.38
C ILE A 62 -7.87 1.99 -12.98
N LEU A 63 -6.87 2.54 -12.28
CA LEU A 63 -5.65 1.81 -11.91
C LEU A 63 -5.79 0.98 -10.63
N ASP A 64 -6.63 1.40 -9.68
CA ASP A 64 -6.72 0.77 -8.35
C ASP A 64 -7.48 -0.55 -8.38
N THR A 65 -6.73 -1.61 -8.71
CA THR A 65 -7.15 -3.01 -8.59
C THR A 65 -6.58 -3.67 -7.34
N THR A 66 -6.07 -2.88 -6.38
CA THR A 66 -5.36 -3.41 -5.22
C THR A 66 -6.32 -4.16 -4.28
N GLN A 67 -5.79 -5.18 -3.61
CA GLN A 67 -6.59 -6.08 -2.77
C GLN A 67 -6.60 -5.68 -1.29
N THR A 68 -5.82 -4.66 -0.91
CA THR A 68 -5.71 -4.19 0.47
C THR A 68 -5.83 -2.68 0.55
N ALA A 69 -6.39 -2.19 1.65
CA ALA A 69 -6.47 -0.74 1.90
C ALA A 69 -5.07 -0.08 1.97
N GLY A 70 -4.04 -0.83 2.41
CA GLY A 70 -2.65 -0.37 2.35
C GLY A 70 -2.14 -0.22 0.92
N GLY A 71 -2.46 -1.17 0.05
CA GLY A 71 -2.15 -1.10 -1.39
C GLY A 71 -2.80 0.08 -2.07
N SER A 72 -4.09 0.31 -1.84
CA SER A 72 -4.83 1.45 -2.41
C SER A 72 -4.24 2.80 -1.97
N ARG A 73 -3.91 2.94 -0.67
CA ARG A 73 -3.24 4.14 -0.14
C ARG A 73 -1.85 4.34 -0.75
N LEU A 74 -1.09 3.25 -0.90
CA LEU A 74 0.22 3.31 -1.53
C LEU A 74 0.08 3.75 -2.98
N LEU A 75 -0.80 3.12 -3.78
CA LEU A 75 -1.03 3.49 -5.17
C LEU A 75 -1.42 4.97 -5.31
N ARG A 76 -2.38 5.44 -4.50
CA ARG A 76 -2.75 6.86 -4.45
C ARG A 76 -1.55 7.76 -4.18
N HIS A 77 -0.70 7.38 -3.23
CA HIS A 77 0.52 8.13 -2.94
C HIS A 77 1.47 8.13 -4.14
N LEU A 78 1.69 6.99 -4.79
CA LEU A 78 2.62 6.86 -5.91
C LEU A 78 2.20 7.70 -7.12
N ILE A 79 0.91 7.69 -7.49
CA ILE A 79 0.43 8.45 -8.66
C ILE A 79 0.39 9.96 -8.40
N THR A 80 0.25 10.39 -7.14
CA THR A 80 0.26 11.82 -6.76
C THR A 80 1.66 12.33 -6.44
N ASN A 81 2.62 11.43 -6.20
CA ASN A 81 4.01 11.76 -5.90
C ASN A 81 4.94 10.92 -6.81
N PRO A 82 4.99 11.22 -8.12
CA PRO A 82 5.87 10.48 -9.02
C PRO A 82 7.33 10.64 -8.60
N ILE A 83 8.08 9.53 -8.53
CA ILE A 83 9.51 9.56 -8.20
C ILE A 83 10.33 10.09 -9.38
N LYS A 84 11.44 10.77 -9.09
CA LYS A 84 12.39 11.28 -10.11
C LYS A 84 13.65 10.42 -10.24
N ASP A 85 13.89 9.56 -9.26
CA ASP A 85 15.08 8.71 -9.20
C ASP A 85 14.97 7.55 -10.21
N LEU A 86 15.86 7.54 -11.20
CA LEU A 86 15.84 6.56 -12.28
C LEU A 86 16.04 5.12 -11.77
N ASN A 87 16.88 4.91 -10.75
CA ASN A 87 17.12 3.58 -10.21
C ASN A 87 15.87 3.03 -9.52
N GLN A 88 15.15 3.87 -8.77
CA GLN A 88 13.88 3.49 -8.16
C GLN A 88 12.77 3.26 -9.20
N ILE A 89 12.76 4.05 -10.28
CA ILE A 89 11.82 3.82 -11.40
C ILE A 89 12.09 2.46 -12.03
N ASN A 90 13.33 2.17 -12.41
CA ASN A 90 13.70 0.90 -13.02
C ASN A 90 13.43 -0.28 -12.09
N TRP A 91 13.76 -0.18 -10.80
CA TRP A 91 13.45 -1.22 -9.83
C TRP A 91 11.94 -1.53 -9.74
N ARG A 92 11.08 -0.50 -9.82
CA ARG A 92 9.62 -0.71 -9.88
C ARG A 92 9.19 -1.35 -11.18
N LEU A 93 9.75 -0.93 -12.32
CA LEU A 93 9.46 -1.52 -13.63
C LEU A 93 9.89 -2.98 -13.68
N ASP A 94 11.10 -3.32 -13.22
CA ASP A 94 11.59 -4.70 -13.11
C ASP A 94 10.67 -5.54 -12.21
N THR A 95 10.22 -4.97 -11.08
CA THR A 95 9.28 -5.63 -10.19
C THR A 95 7.94 -5.90 -10.88
N ILE A 96 7.38 -4.91 -11.57
CA ILE A 96 6.15 -5.06 -12.35
C ILE A 96 6.34 -6.12 -13.44
N GLU A 97 7.46 -6.07 -14.18
CA GLU A 97 7.79 -7.03 -15.22
C GLU A 97 7.86 -8.47 -14.67
N ARG A 98 8.44 -8.69 -13.49
CA ARG A 98 8.43 -10.00 -12.81
C ARG A 98 7.01 -10.53 -12.54
N TYR A 99 6.03 -9.65 -12.31
CA TYR A 99 4.63 -10.02 -12.08
C TYR A 99 3.78 -10.06 -13.36
N LEU A 100 4.21 -9.37 -14.44
CA LEU A 100 3.53 -9.34 -15.74
C LEU A 100 4.02 -10.40 -16.73
N ASN A 101 5.31 -10.77 -16.68
CA ASN A 101 5.91 -11.74 -17.59
C ASN A 101 5.34 -13.14 -17.32
N ASN A 102 4.20 -13.39 -17.95
CA ASN A 102 3.45 -14.65 -17.93
C ASN A 102 4.12 -15.80 -18.69
N GLY A 103 5.31 -15.63 -19.28
CA GLY A 103 5.91 -16.74 -20.03
C GLY A 103 7.09 -16.38 -20.91
N ASN A 104 8.18 -15.87 -20.35
CA ASN A 104 9.48 -16.25 -20.90
C ASN A 104 9.87 -17.55 -20.22
N MET A 105 9.57 -18.64 -20.93
CA MET A 105 10.01 -19.99 -20.66
C MET A 105 11.54 -20.04 -20.58
N GLU A 106 12.14 -19.64 -19.47
CA GLU A 106 13.21 -20.49 -18.98
C GLU A 106 12.51 -21.78 -18.60
N ARG A 107 12.67 -22.76 -19.50
CA ARG A 107 12.41 -24.17 -19.23
C ARG A 107 13.24 -24.50 -17.98
N LEU A 108 12.69 -24.24 -16.80
CA LEU A 108 13.01 -25.00 -15.61
C LEU A 108 12.83 -26.44 -16.08
N LYS A 109 13.92 -27.21 -15.99
CA LYS A 109 14.06 -28.55 -16.57
C LYS A 109 13.02 -29.56 -16.05
N ASP A 110 12.12 -29.12 -15.17
CA ASP A 110 11.14 -29.89 -14.45
C ASP A 110 9.72 -29.34 -14.69
N GLY A 111 9.26 -29.33 -15.94
CA GLY A 111 7.88 -29.62 -16.36
C GLY A 111 6.66 -28.93 -15.72
N ASN A 112 6.77 -27.88 -14.90
CA ASN A 112 5.60 -27.28 -14.22
C ASN A 112 5.39 -25.80 -14.58
N ILE A 113 4.19 -25.54 -15.12
CA ILE A 113 3.64 -24.24 -15.53
C ILE A 113 3.27 -23.43 -14.28
N TYR A 114 4.05 -22.42 -13.91
CA TYR A 114 3.82 -21.62 -12.68
C TYR A 114 3.62 -20.10 -12.87
N THR A 115 3.78 -19.55 -14.08
CA THR A 115 3.89 -18.08 -14.26
C THR A 115 2.57 -17.32 -14.19
N GLU A 116 1.49 -17.77 -14.85
CA GLU A 116 0.18 -17.07 -14.79
C GLU A 116 -0.52 -17.23 -13.42
N TRP A 117 -0.28 -18.34 -12.73
CA TRP A 117 -0.88 -18.64 -11.44
C TRP A 117 -0.37 -17.74 -10.33
N ARG A 118 0.89 -17.30 -10.39
CA ARG A 118 1.58 -16.59 -9.31
C ARG A 118 0.93 -15.25 -8.97
N SER A 119 0.77 -14.37 -9.96
CA SER A 119 0.19 -13.03 -9.73
C SER A 119 -1.26 -13.14 -9.25
N LYS A 120 -2.06 -13.99 -9.92
CA LYS A 120 -3.46 -14.26 -9.53
C LYS A 120 -3.59 -14.86 -8.14
N TYR A 121 -2.69 -15.78 -7.78
CA TYR A 121 -2.67 -16.42 -6.46
C TYR A 121 -2.32 -15.42 -5.35
N ILE A 122 -1.28 -14.61 -5.53
CA ILE A 122 -0.91 -13.54 -4.58
C ILE A 122 -2.07 -12.56 -4.43
N HIS A 123 -2.66 -12.14 -5.55
CA HIS A 123 -3.82 -11.26 -5.55
C HIS A 123 -4.98 -11.86 -4.72
N GLN A 124 -5.31 -13.13 -4.94
CA GLN A 124 -6.34 -13.83 -4.16
C GLN A 124 -5.97 -13.97 -2.67
N LEU A 125 -4.71 -14.21 -2.32
CA LEU A 125 -4.27 -14.24 -0.92
C LEU A 125 -4.42 -12.87 -0.26
N LEU A 126 -4.00 -11.82 -0.95
CA LEU A 126 -4.06 -10.44 -0.46
C LEU A 126 -5.50 -9.96 -0.24
N SER A 127 -6.49 -10.47 -0.98
CA SER A 127 -7.90 -10.10 -0.78
C SER A 127 -8.44 -10.49 0.61
N HIS A 128 -7.75 -11.41 1.30
CA HIS A 128 -8.09 -11.84 2.64
C HIS A 128 -7.30 -11.07 3.73
N VAL A 129 -6.28 -10.30 3.35
CA VAL A 129 -5.43 -9.51 4.26
C VAL A 129 -6.19 -8.27 4.72
N ARG A 130 -6.38 -8.13 6.05
CA ARG A 130 -6.97 -6.93 6.62
C ARG A 130 -5.92 -5.84 6.85
N ASP A 131 -6.41 -4.61 7.01
CA ASP A 131 -5.61 -3.43 7.30
C ASP A 131 -4.96 -3.51 8.69
N ILE A 132 -3.76 -4.09 8.75
CA ILE A 132 -3.00 -4.30 9.99
C ILE A 132 -2.77 -2.98 10.74
N PRO A 133 -2.29 -1.87 10.12
CA PRO A 133 -2.12 -0.60 10.82
C PRO A 133 -3.40 -0.12 11.53
N LYS A 134 -4.56 -0.26 10.87
CA LYS A 134 -5.86 0.09 11.47
C LYS A 134 -6.21 -0.84 12.63
N LEU A 135 -6.02 -2.15 12.49
CA LEU A 135 -6.29 -3.12 13.55
C LEU A 135 -5.42 -2.88 14.78
N VAL A 136 -4.11 -2.64 14.59
CA VAL A 136 -3.17 -2.32 15.67
C VAL A 136 -3.56 -1.02 16.36
N SER A 137 -3.91 0.02 15.60
CA SER A 137 -4.36 1.30 16.17
C SER A 137 -5.65 1.15 17.00
N ILE A 138 -6.58 0.29 16.58
CA ILE A 138 -7.79 -0.02 17.37
C ILE A 138 -7.43 -0.74 18.67
N ILE A 139 -6.52 -1.71 18.63
CA ILE A 139 -6.07 -2.45 19.81
C ILE A 139 -5.40 -1.52 20.83
N LEU A 140 -4.59 -0.59 20.37
CA LEU A 140 -3.82 0.32 21.22
C LEU A 140 -4.66 1.44 21.83
N TYR A 141 -5.60 2.02 21.06
CA TYR A 141 -6.26 3.27 21.44
C TYR A 141 -7.76 3.18 21.67
N LYS A 142 -8.42 2.12 21.24
CA LYS A 142 -9.87 1.93 21.45
C LYS A 142 -10.12 0.80 22.44
N LYS A 143 -11.37 0.71 22.90
CA LYS A 143 -11.83 -0.41 23.72
C LYS A 143 -11.52 -1.73 23.01
N LEU A 144 -10.76 -2.59 23.69
CA LEU A 144 -10.36 -3.90 23.18
C LEU A 144 -11.60 -4.74 22.84
N LEU A 145 -11.70 -5.15 21.58
CA LEU A 145 -12.78 -6.01 21.08
C LEU A 145 -12.16 -7.33 20.60
N PRO A 146 -12.67 -8.50 21.05
CA PRO A 146 -12.15 -9.81 20.63
C PRO A 146 -12.10 -9.99 19.11
N ASN A 147 -13.08 -9.42 18.40
CA ASN A 147 -13.15 -9.47 16.94
C ASN A 147 -11.93 -8.83 16.25
N THR A 148 -11.33 -7.79 16.84
CA THR A 148 -10.13 -7.14 16.28
C THR A 148 -8.92 -8.09 16.31
N PHE A 149 -8.75 -8.84 17.40
CA PHE A 149 -7.70 -9.86 17.50
C PHE A 149 -7.94 -11.04 16.56
N ILE A 150 -9.19 -11.48 16.39
CA ILE A 150 -9.53 -12.54 15.43
C ILE A 150 -9.15 -12.12 14.00
N LYS A 151 -9.47 -10.88 13.61
CA LYS A 151 -9.10 -10.32 12.30
C LYS A 151 -7.59 -10.21 12.13
N LEU A 152 -6.88 -9.78 13.17
CA LEU A 152 -5.41 -9.72 13.15
C LEU A 152 -4.81 -11.11 12.99
N ARG A 153 -5.23 -12.08 13.81
CA ARG A 153 -4.79 -13.48 13.72
C ARG A 153 -5.05 -14.05 12.32
N ALA A 154 -6.25 -13.88 11.79
CA ALA A 154 -6.61 -14.36 10.45
C ALA A 154 -5.69 -13.77 9.37
N THR A 155 -5.35 -12.48 9.50
CA THR A 155 -4.43 -11.80 8.58
C THR A 155 -3.01 -12.35 8.69
N LEU A 156 -2.48 -12.46 9.92
CA LEU A 156 -1.13 -13.00 10.15
C LEU A 156 -1.00 -14.43 9.67
N ARG A 157 -2.04 -15.25 9.86
CA ARG A 157 -2.08 -16.63 9.41
C ARG A 157 -1.81 -16.78 7.91
N ILE A 158 -2.33 -15.87 7.09
CA ILE A 158 -2.09 -15.87 5.62
C ILE A 158 -0.60 -15.81 5.31
N PHE A 159 0.14 -14.94 6.01
CA PHE A 159 1.58 -14.78 5.81
C PHE A 159 2.37 -15.96 6.38
N PHE A 160 2.08 -16.41 7.60
CA PHE A 160 2.88 -17.44 8.26
C PHE A 160 2.61 -18.86 7.75
N GLU A 161 1.42 -19.15 7.23
CA GLU A 161 1.08 -20.48 6.68
C GLU A 161 1.37 -20.61 5.17
N ASN A 162 1.62 -19.51 4.45
CA ASN A 162 2.03 -19.56 3.03
C ASN A 162 3.53 -19.32 2.87
N LYS A 163 4.30 -20.41 2.83
CA LYS A 163 5.75 -20.36 2.56
C LYS A 163 6.08 -19.60 1.26
N PHE A 164 5.25 -19.78 0.23
CA PHE A 164 5.37 -19.05 -1.02
C PHE A 164 5.35 -17.52 -0.83
N LEU A 165 4.39 -16.99 -0.06
CA LEU A 165 4.27 -15.55 0.18
C LEU A 165 5.42 -15.01 1.03
N LEU A 166 5.95 -15.80 1.97
CA LEU A 166 7.14 -15.43 2.74
C LEU A 166 8.38 -15.35 1.85
N ASP A 167 8.54 -16.28 0.93
CA ASP A 167 9.65 -16.26 -0.03
C ASP A 167 9.51 -15.07 -0.98
N GLU A 168 8.30 -14.71 -1.42
CA GLU A 168 8.06 -13.47 -2.19
C GLU A 168 8.53 -12.21 -1.48
N LEU A 169 8.20 -12.07 -0.20
CA LEU A 169 8.56 -10.90 0.59
C LEU A 169 10.08 -10.76 0.80
N ARG A 170 10.86 -11.84 0.64
CA ARG A 170 12.33 -11.79 0.74
C ARG A 170 13.00 -11.25 -0.51
N HIS A 171 12.28 -11.19 -1.63
CA HIS A 171 12.77 -10.72 -2.93
C HIS A 171 12.28 -9.29 -3.25
N LEU A 172 11.69 -8.60 -2.28
CA LEU A 172 11.35 -7.17 -2.29
C LEU A 172 12.40 -6.40 -1.46
#